data_AF-A0A7G5FFU7-F1
#
_entry.id   AF-A0A7G5FFU7-F1
#
_cell.length_a   1.000
_cell.length_b   1.000
_cell.length_c   1.000
_cell.angle_alpha   90.00
_cell.angle_beta   90.00
_cell.angle_gamma   90.00
#
_symmetry.space_group_name_H-M   'P 1'
#
loop_
_entity.id
_entity.type
_entity.pdbx_description
1 polymer ?
#
loop_
_entity_poly.entity_id
_entity_poly.type
_entity_poly.pdbx_seq_one_letter_code
_entity_poly.pdbx_strand_id
1 'polypeptide(L)' 'MPKAYPKEFQQQCVDAVLVLGKTREEVAAEYGISSSALGRWVAKAKGTQGTGRGSHLRKADPNSQDPAEMTK' A
#
# COMPACT_ATOMS: atom_id res chain seq x y z
N MET A 1 -23.06 -11.31 -4.08
CA MET A 1 -22.46 -10.08 -4.64
C MET A 1 -20.95 -10.25 -4.61
N PRO A 2 -20.23 -10.08 -5.73
CA PRO A 2 -18.76 -10.12 -5.70
C PRO A 2 -18.30 -9.10 -4.65
N LYS A 3 -17.49 -9.56 -3.70
CA LYS A 3 -17.21 -8.85 -2.45
C LYS A 3 -16.17 -7.72 -2.61
N ALA A 4 -15.68 -7.52 -3.84
CA ALA A 4 -14.56 -6.65 -4.15
C ALA A 4 -14.74 -5.99 -5.52
N TYR A 5 -14.25 -4.75 -5.62
CA TYR A 5 -14.17 -4.02 -6.89
C TYR A 5 -13.22 -4.73 -7.86
N PRO A 6 -13.55 -4.79 -9.17
CA PRO A 6 -12.65 -5.33 -10.18
C PRO A 6 -11.35 -4.51 -10.22
N LYS A 7 -10.23 -5.18 -10.52
CA LYS A 7 -8.90 -4.54 -10.49
C LYS A 7 -8.78 -3.40 -11.50
N GLU A 8 -9.37 -3.56 -12.68
CA GLU A 8 -9.40 -2.54 -13.72
C GLU A 8 -10.05 -1.24 -13.22
N PHE A 9 -11.18 -1.37 -12.52
CA PHE A 9 -11.87 -0.23 -11.91
C PHE A 9 -11.04 0.45 -10.82
N GLN A 10 -10.40 -0.33 -9.94
CA GLN A 10 -9.49 0.24 -8.93
C GLN A 10 -8.35 1.02 -9.57
N GLN A 11 -7.79 0.50 -10.65
CA GLN A 11 -6.67 1.12 -11.36
C GLN A 11 -7.10 2.37 -12.10
N GLN A 12 -8.29 2.39 -12.71
CA GLN A 12 -8.88 3.58 -13.31
C GLN A 12 -9.06 4.72 -12.29
N CYS A 13 -9.59 4.43 -11.09
CA CYS A 13 -9.74 5.46 -10.06
C CYS A 13 -8.38 5.98 -9.56
N VAL A 14 -7.38 5.10 -9.46
CA VAL A 14 -6.01 5.50 -9.09
C VAL A 14 -5.37 6.38 -10.16
N ASP A 15 -5.53 6.03 -11.44
CA ASP A 15 -5.01 6.80 -12.58
C ASP A 15 -5.63 8.20 -12.63
N ALA A 16 -6.94 8.31 -12.34
CA ALA A 16 -7.61 9.60 -12.22
C ALA A 16 -7.00 10.52 -11.14
N VAL A 17 -6.48 9.95 -10.05
CA VAL A 17 -5.81 10.72 -8.99
C VAL A 17 -4.34 11.00 -9.34
N LEU A 18 -3.62 10.03 -9.90
CA LEU A 18 -2.17 10.11 -10.10
C LEU A 18 -1.77 10.75 -11.43
N VAL A 19 -2.49 10.46 -12.51
CA VAL A 19 -2.18 10.91 -13.87
C VAL A 19 -2.98 12.16 -14.21
N LEU A 20 -4.29 12.13 -13.97
CA LEU A 20 -5.18 13.27 -14.24
C LEU A 20 -5.11 14.36 -13.15
N GLY A 21 -4.49 14.05 -11.99
CA GLY A 21 -4.31 15.01 -10.90
C GLY A 21 -5.60 15.40 -10.17
N LYS A 22 -6.70 14.66 -10.36
CA LYS A 22 -7.96 14.91 -9.65
C LYS A 22 -7.81 14.68 -8.15
N THR A 23 -8.62 15.37 -7.36
CA THR A 23 -8.66 15.10 -5.93
C THR A 23 -9.36 13.76 -5.65
N ARG A 24 -8.91 13.09 -4.59
CA ARG A 24 -9.52 11.83 -4.11
C ARG A 24 -11.00 11.97 -3.74
N GLU A 25 -11.43 13.15 -3.30
CA GLU A 25 -12.84 13.42 -2.96
C GLU A 25 -13.71 13.54 -4.21
N GLU A 26 -13.23 14.21 -5.25
CA GLU A 26 -13.94 14.29 -6.53
C GLU A 26 -14.09 12.93 -7.19
N VAL A 27 -13.02 12.13 -7.23
CA VAL A 27 -13.07 10.77 -7.77
C VAL A 27 -13.98 9.88 -6.91
N ALA A 28 -13.97 10.03 -5.60
CA ALA A 28 -14.88 9.29 -4.72
C ALA A 28 -16.36 9.60 -5.00
N ALA A 29 -16.69 10.88 -5.18
CA ALA A 29 -18.04 11.33 -5.50
C ALA A 29 -18.48 10.92 -6.92
N GLU A 30 -17.59 11.05 -7.90
CA GLU A 30 -17.85 10.75 -9.32
C GLU A 30 -18.10 9.24 -9.53
N TYR A 31 -17.33 8.38 -8.87
CA TYR A 31 -17.41 6.93 -9.03
C TYR A 31 -18.24 6.22 -7.95
N GLY A 32 -18.78 6.97 -6.98
CA GLY A 32 -19.59 6.42 -5.88
C GLY A 32 -18.81 5.47 -4.95
N ILE A 33 -17.52 5.72 -4.75
CA ILE A 33 -16.66 4.91 -3.88
C ILE A 33 -16.27 5.66 -2.62
N SER A 34 -15.92 4.94 -1.56
CA SER A 34 -15.41 5.56 -0.34
C SER A 34 -14.01 6.14 -0.56
N SER A 35 -13.81 7.42 -0.21
CA SER A 35 -12.49 8.09 -0.30
C SER A 35 -11.39 7.34 0.46
N SER A 36 -11.73 6.67 1.56
CA SER A 36 -10.81 5.82 2.33
C SER A 36 -10.33 4.59 1.56
N ALA A 37 -11.20 3.98 0.75
CA ALA A 37 -10.82 2.85 -0.10
C ALA A 37 -9.90 3.30 -1.23
N LEU A 38 -10.25 4.42 -1.88
CA LEU A 38 -9.42 5.02 -2.93
C LEU A 38 -8.04 5.41 -2.39
N GLY A 39 -7.96 6.00 -1.19
CA GLY A 39 -6.69 6.35 -0.55
C GLY A 39 -5.77 5.15 -0.35
N ARG A 40 -6.32 3.98 0.01
CA ARG A 40 -5.54 2.73 0.13
C ARG A 40 -5.01 2.27 -1.23
N TRP A 41 -5.81 2.37 -2.29
CA TRP A 41 -5.37 1.98 -3.64
C TRP A 41 -4.29 2.91 -4.17
N VAL A 42 -4.44 4.23 -3.98
CA VAL A 42 -3.44 5.22 -4.37
C VAL A 42 -2.13 5.01 -3.60
N ALA A 43 -2.19 4.75 -2.30
CA ALA A 43 -1.00 4.45 -1.49
C ALA A 43 -0.28 3.16 -1.95
N LYS A 44 -1.05 2.13 -2.31
CA LYS A 44 -0.52 0.88 -2.87
C LYS A 44 0.15 1.11 -4.24
N ALA A 45 -0.45 1.93 -5.10
CA ALA A 45 0.07 2.23 -6.43
C ALA A 45 1.32 3.12 -6.42
N LYS A 46 1.36 4.13 -5.53
CA LYS A 46 2.55 4.98 -5.36
C LYS A 46 3.75 4.26 -4.71
N GLY A 47 3.56 3.02 -4.23
CA GLY A 47 4.58 2.32 -3.45
C GLY A 47 4.86 2.95 -2.09
N THR A 48 4.05 3.92 -1.62
CA THR A 48 4.14 4.47 -0.27
C THR A 48 3.60 3.51 0.78
N GLN A 49 2.98 2.41 0.36
CA GLN A 49 3.01 1.19 1.14
C GLN A 49 4.44 0.69 1.16
N GLY A 50 5.27 1.36 1.96
CA GLY A 50 6.53 0.83 2.42
C GLY A 50 6.30 -0.59 2.92
N THR A 51 7.39 -1.35 2.94
CA THR A 51 7.46 -2.71 3.47
C THR A 51 7.23 -2.71 5.00
N GLY A 52 6.09 -2.20 5.46
CA GLY A 52 5.40 -2.66 6.67
C GLY A 52 4.92 -4.08 6.43
N ARG A 53 5.88 -4.94 6.09
CA ARG A 53 5.87 -6.38 6.30
C ARG A 53 5.27 -6.52 7.68
N GLY A 54 4.08 -7.11 7.75
CA GLY A 54 3.44 -7.40 9.03
C GLY A 54 4.49 -7.99 9.97
N SER A 55 4.37 -7.65 11.25
CA SER A 55 5.17 -8.13 12.38
C SER A 55 5.11 -9.67 12.57
N HIS A 56 5.28 -10.45 11.52
CA HIS A 56 5.32 -11.92 11.54
C HIS A 56 6.52 -12.51 10.78
N LEU A 57 7.45 -11.70 10.28
CA LEU A 57 8.74 -12.22 9.83
C LEU A 57 9.82 -11.44 10.56
N ARG A 58 10.18 -11.98 11.74
CA ARG A 58 11.46 -11.73 12.42
C ARG A 58 12.53 -11.91 11.34
N LYS A 59 12.98 -10.81 10.75
CA LYS A 59 14.14 -10.83 9.89
C LYS A 59 15.29 -11.23 10.81
N ALA A 60 15.87 -12.40 10.59
CA ALA A 60 17.17 -12.68 11.16
C ALA A 60 18.11 -11.60 10.64
N ASP A 61 18.66 -10.81 11.54
CA ASP A 61 19.65 -9.79 11.25
C ASP A 61 20.90 -10.46 10.67
N PRO A 62 21.27 -10.26 9.39
CA PRO A 62 22.51 -10.80 8.84
C PRO A 62 23.75 -10.00 9.29
N ASN A 63 23.56 -9.06 10.22
CA ASN A 63 24.61 -8.22 10.79
C ASN A 63 24.72 -8.39 12.32
N SER A 64 24.32 -9.57 12.83
CA SER A 64 24.73 -10.00 14.17
C SER A 64 26.20 -10.38 14.13
N GLN A 65 27.08 -9.37 14.03
CA GLN A 65 28.39 -9.49 14.65
C GLN A 65 28.14 -9.35 16.14
N ASP A 66 27.82 -10.46 16.79
CA ASP A 66 27.94 -10.60 18.23
C ASP A 66 29.41 -11.00 18.49
N PRO A 67 30.26 -10.10 19.00
CA PRO A 67 31.62 -10.46 19.41
C PRO A 67 31.67 -11.12 20.80
N ALA A 68 30.56 -11.53 21.41
CA ALA A 68 30.57 -12.13 22.75
C ALA A 68 30.80 -13.65 22.73
N GLU A 69 30.68 -14.32 21.58
CA GLU A 69 30.91 -15.78 21.46
C GLU A 69 32.35 -16.13 21.01
N MET A 70 33.38 -15.44 21.54
CA MET A 70 34.76 -15.94 21.44
C MET A 70 35.67 -15.27 22.49
N THR A 71 35.63 -15.75 23.73
CA THR A 71 36.84 -16.16 24.47
C THR A 71 36.47 -16.83 25.80
N LYS A 72 36.80 -18.12 25.86
CA LYS A 72 37.35 -18.90 26.98
C LYS A 72 36.67 -18.90 28.35
#